data_AF-A0A0B8PB91-F1
#
_entry.id   AF-A0A0B8PB91-F1
#
_cell.length_a   1.000
_cell.length_b   1.000
_cell.length_c   1.000
_cell.angle_alpha   90.00
_cell.angle_beta   90.00
_cell.angle_gamma   90.00
#
_symmetry.space_group_name_H-M   'P 1'
#
loop_
_entity.id
_entity.type
_entity.pdbx_description
1 polymer ?
#
loop_
_entity_poly.entity_id
_entity_poly.type
_entity_poly.pdbx_seq_one_letter_code
_entity_poly.pdbx_strand_id
1 'polypeptide(L)'
;MINQINVVMGNMNWTGGLSVGGGGVDYNGGAYDLKTIPGLKAKPQGLHITREQMAYEDSSEYKRKLANGENPYPAQRPWFPITKDVFSEIIPSILDGYPYKADILLWHMCTPLYSTPSTGRDEIIAKISDPKEVPLLIASDIVVGDSSAYADYIIPDLMYLEQYVHHQ
;
A
#
# COMPACT_ATOMS: atom_id res chain seq x y z
N MET A 1 -2.91 -12.29 -22.73
CA MET A 1 -2.89 -12.93 -24.07
C MET A 1 -3.10 -14.45 -24.02
N ILE A 2 -2.60 -15.18 -23.02
CA ILE A 2 -2.76 -16.65 -22.95
C ILE A 2 -4.22 -17.12 -22.74
N ASN A 3 -5.01 -16.39 -21.94
CA ASN A 3 -6.41 -16.75 -21.68
C ASN A 3 -7.31 -16.61 -22.92
N GLN A 4 -7.03 -15.65 -23.80
CA GLN A 4 -7.79 -15.45 -25.04
C GLN A 4 -7.59 -16.60 -26.03
N ILE A 5 -6.38 -17.17 -26.08
CA ILE A 5 -6.06 -18.31 -26.96
C ILE A 5 -6.80 -19.57 -26.49
N ASN A 6 -6.85 -19.81 -25.17
CA ASN A 6 -7.58 -20.95 -24.60
C ASN A 6 -9.09 -20.91 -24.90
N VAL A 7 -9.71 -19.72 -24.90
CA VAL A 7 -11.12 -19.55 -25.28
C VAL A 7 -11.36 -19.93 -26.75
N VAL A 8 -10.49 -19.48 -27.66
CA VAL A 8 -10.62 -19.79 -29.10
C VAL A 8 -10.35 -21.28 -29.38
N MET A 9 -9.43 -21.90 -28.66
CA MET A 9 -9.16 -23.33 -28.78
C MET A 9 -10.21 -24.22 -28.10
N GLY A 10 -11.16 -23.63 -27.35
CA GLY A 10 -12.24 -24.36 -26.70
C GLY A 10 -11.79 -25.31 -25.59
N ASN A 11 -10.57 -25.15 -25.07
CA ASN A 11 -10.01 -26.03 -24.04
C ASN A 11 -10.36 -25.60 -22.60
N MET A 12 -11.47 -24.88 -22.43
CA MET A 12 -11.96 -24.51 -21.10
C MET A 12 -12.37 -25.78 -20.34
N ASN A 13 -11.86 -25.95 -19.13
CA ASN A 13 -12.06 -27.11 -18.25
C ASN A 13 -11.56 -28.46 -18.78
N TRP A 14 -10.66 -28.47 -19.78
CA TRP A 14 -9.92 -29.67 -20.16
C TRP A 14 -8.67 -29.85 -19.29
N THR A 15 -8.23 -31.10 -19.09
CA THR A 15 -6.98 -31.41 -18.38
C THR A 15 -5.80 -30.75 -19.11
N GLY A 16 -5.13 -29.80 -18.45
CA GLY A 16 -4.04 -28.99 -19.05
C GLY A 16 -4.51 -27.75 -19.85
N GLY A 17 -5.82 -27.50 -19.91
CA GLY A 17 -6.42 -26.30 -20.49
C GLY A 17 -6.73 -25.21 -19.45
N LEU A 18 -7.50 -24.19 -19.86
CA LEU A 18 -7.91 -23.11 -18.97
C LEU A 18 -9.00 -23.60 -18.00
N SER A 19 -8.66 -23.75 -16.72
CA SER A 19 -9.66 -23.95 -15.66
C SER A 19 -10.10 -22.60 -15.11
N VAL A 20 -11.39 -22.47 -14.80
CA VAL A 20 -11.84 -21.42 -13.87
C VAL A 20 -11.24 -21.74 -12.50
N GLY A 21 -10.78 -20.73 -11.76
CA GLY A 21 -10.29 -20.91 -10.38
C GLY A 21 -11.38 -21.55 -9.50
N GLY A 22 -10.98 -22.11 -8.35
CA GLY A 22 -11.94 -22.62 -7.38
C GLY A 22 -12.93 -21.55 -6.91
N GLY A 23 -14.08 -21.97 -6.37
CA GLY A 23 -15.06 -21.03 -5.80
C GLY A 23 -14.45 -20.21 -4.66
N GLY A 24 -14.71 -18.90 -4.65
CA GLY A 24 -14.32 -18.00 -3.56
C GLY A 24 -15.43 -17.81 -2.53
N VAL A 25 -15.06 -17.56 -1.27
CA VAL A 25 -15.98 -17.07 -0.24
C VAL A 25 -16.04 -15.55 -0.33
N ASP A 26 -17.22 -14.92 -0.24
CA ASP A 26 -17.33 -13.46 -0.23
C ASP A 26 -16.65 -12.88 1.02
N TYR A 27 -15.70 -11.96 0.84
CA TYR A 27 -15.00 -11.31 1.94
C TYR A 27 -15.91 -10.37 2.76
N ASN A 28 -17.05 -9.95 2.19
CA ASN A 28 -18.07 -9.20 2.93
C ASN A 28 -19.00 -10.12 3.74
N GLY A 29 -18.98 -11.43 3.47
CA GLY A 29 -19.79 -12.43 4.14
C GLY A 29 -19.01 -13.08 5.27
N GLY A 30 -18.99 -12.45 6.44
CA GLY A 30 -18.30 -12.95 7.63
C GLY A 30 -19.16 -12.84 8.89
N ALA A 31 -18.55 -13.14 10.04
CA ALA A 31 -19.19 -12.97 11.35
C ALA A 31 -19.55 -11.50 11.65
N TYR A 32 -18.94 -10.55 10.94
CA TYR A 32 -19.13 -9.11 11.12
C TYR A 32 -19.42 -8.43 9.77
N ASP A 33 -20.41 -7.54 9.76
CA ASP A 33 -20.66 -6.66 8.62
C ASP A 33 -19.72 -5.45 8.69
N LEU A 34 -18.70 -5.46 7.83
CA LEU A 34 -17.69 -4.41 7.76
C LEU A 34 -18.21 -3.11 7.12
N LYS A 35 -19.43 -3.11 6.54
CA LYS A 35 -20.02 -1.93 5.88
C LYS A 35 -20.86 -1.08 6.81
N THR A 36 -21.39 -1.66 7.90
CA THR A 36 -22.34 -0.99 8.81
C THR A 36 -21.75 -0.65 10.17
N ILE A 37 -20.42 -0.64 10.29
CA ILE A 37 -19.74 -0.27 11.54
C ILE A 37 -20.17 1.14 11.98
N PRO A 38 -20.76 1.32 13.17
CA PRO A 38 -21.18 2.62 13.65
C PRO A 38 -20.00 3.61 13.72
N GLY A 39 -20.12 4.75 13.04
CA GLY A 39 -19.06 5.76 13.00
C GLY A 39 -17.95 5.49 11.97
N LEU A 40 -18.10 4.49 11.10
CA LEU A 40 -17.17 4.25 10.00
C LEU A 40 -17.12 5.47 9.09
N LYS A 41 -15.98 6.19 9.12
CA LYS A 41 -15.74 7.28 8.18
C LYS A 41 -15.61 6.70 6.76
N ALA A 42 -16.12 7.46 5.80
CA ALA A 42 -16.14 7.11 4.38
C ALA A 42 -14.73 6.84 3.82
N LYS A 43 -14.70 6.34 2.57
CA LYS A 43 -13.49 6.09 1.76
C LYS A 43 -12.38 7.11 2.03
N PRO A 44 -11.10 6.68 2.08
CA PRO A 44 -9.98 7.58 2.29
C PRO A 44 -10.05 8.74 1.31
N GLN A 45 -9.93 9.96 1.83
CA GLN A 45 -9.95 11.20 1.06
C GLN A 45 -8.58 11.83 1.11
N GLY A 46 -8.11 12.32 -0.03
CA GLY A 46 -6.84 13.04 -0.13
C GLY A 46 -5.89 12.42 -1.14
N LEU A 47 -4.64 12.88 -1.07
CA LEU A 47 -3.54 12.41 -1.89
C LEU A 47 -2.95 11.14 -1.30
N HIS A 48 -2.48 10.23 -2.14
CA HIS A 48 -1.60 9.17 -1.69
C HIS A 48 -0.27 9.79 -1.21
N ILE A 49 0.31 9.24 -0.14
CA ILE A 49 1.61 9.70 0.37
C ILE A 49 2.72 9.57 -0.71
N THR A 50 2.60 8.59 -1.59
CA THR A 50 3.47 8.36 -2.75
C THR A 50 3.20 9.29 -3.94
N ARG A 51 2.19 10.17 -3.86
CA ARG A 51 1.79 11.12 -4.92
C ARG A 51 1.48 10.42 -6.26
N GLU A 52 0.86 9.26 -6.17
CA GLU A 52 0.43 8.47 -7.31
C GLU A 52 -1.03 8.74 -7.68
N GLN A 53 -1.46 8.34 -8.89
CA GLN A 53 -2.82 8.48 -9.42
C GLN A 53 -3.38 9.92 -9.52
N MET A 54 -2.58 10.95 -9.27
CA MET A 54 -2.98 12.35 -9.37
C MET A 54 -1.87 13.18 -10.00
N ALA A 55 -2.24 14.14 -10.86
CA ALA A 55 -1.30 15.12 -11.42
C ALA A 55 -0.98 16.22 -10.39
N TYR A 56 0.25 16.74 -10.42
CA TYR A 56 0.69 17.77 -9.46
C TYR A 56 -0.15 19.04 -9.58
N GLU A 57 -0.55 19.39 -10.80
CA GLU A 57 -1.36 20.55 -11.17
C GLU A 57 -2.75 20.54 -10.51
N ASP A 58 -3.27 19.33 -10.24
CA ASP A 58 -4.56 19.15 -9.57
C ASP A 58 -4.47 19.26 -8.05
N SER A 59 -3.25 19.23 -7.50
CA SER A 59 -3.00 19.27 -6.07
C SER A 59 -3.38 20.60 -5.42
N SER A 60 -3.66 20.56 -4.12
CA SER A 60 -3.89 21.77 -3.31
C SER A 60 -2.62 22.62 -3.18
N GLU A 61 -1.44 21.99 -3.19
CA GLU A 61 -0.14 22.68 -3.16
C GLU A 61 0.04 23.57 -4.39
N TYR A 62 -0.18 23.03 -5.59
CA TYR A 62 -0.04 23.76 -6.84
C TYR A 62 -0.99 24.96 -6.89
N LYS A 63 -2.26 24.73 -6.57
CA LYS A 63 -3.30 25.78 -6.54
C LYS A 63 -2.96 26.89 -5.53
N ARG A 64 -2.42 26.53 -4.36
CA ARG A 64 -1.98 27.49 -3.35
C ARG A 64 -0.79 28.33 -3.81
N LYS A 65 0.24 27.72 -4.41
CA LYS A 65 1.40 28.44 -4.96
C LYS A 65 0.97 29.42 -6.04
N LEU A 66 0.11 28.98 -6.96
CA LEU A 66 -0.42 29.84 -8.03
C LEU A 66 -1.24 31.01 -7.47
N ALA A 67 -2.11 30.77 -6.47
CA ALA A 67 -2.89 31.81 -5.83
C ALA A 67 -2.04 32.84 -5.07
N ASN A 68 -0.90 32.41 -4.53
CA ASN A 68 0.07 33.28 -3.86
C ASN A 68 1.00 34.04 -4.84
N GLY A 69 0.90 33.78 -6.15
CA GLY A 69 1.79 34.34 -7.16
C GLY A 69 3.21 33.76 -7.12
N GLU A 70 3.41 32.63 -6.44
CA GLU A 70 4.68 31.91 -6.39
C GLU A 70 4.85 31.03 -7.64
N ASN A 71 6.10 30.74 -8.03
CA ASN A 71 6.36 29.77 -9.09
C ASN A 71 5.94 28.36 -8.61
N PRO A 72 4.94 27.73 -9.23
CA PRO A 72 4.45 26.43 -8.77
C PRO A 72 5.44 25.28 -9.02
N TYR A 73 6.44 25.46 -9.90
CA TYR A 73 7.47 24.46 -10.20
C TYR A 73 8.86 24.87 -9.69
N PRO A 74 9.72 23.89 -9.35
CA PRO A 74 9.47 22.45 -9.35
C PRO A 74 8.64 21.98 -8.13
N ALA A 75 8.00 20.80 -8.25
CA ALA A 75 7.43 20.10 -7.10
C ALA A 75 8.55 19.63 -6.15
N GLN A 76 8.24 19.50 -4.85
CA GLN A 76 9.24 19.11 -3.84
C GLN A 76 9.77 17.68 -4.04
N ARG A 77 8.90 16.74 -4.44
CA ARG A 77 9.26 15.38 -4.85
C ARG A 77 8.58 15.03 -6.16
N PRO A 78 9.03 13.98 -6.89
CA PRO A 78 8.37 13.51 -8.10
C PRO A 78 6.91 13.13 -7.87
N TRP A 79 6.08 13.31 -8.89
CA TRP A 79 4.67 12.90 -8.90
C TRP A 79 4.46 11.81 -9.94
N PHE A 80 3.59 10.84 -9.65
CA PHE A 80 3.38 9.64 -10.47
C PHE A 80 1.93 9.53 -10.94
N PRO A 81 1.46 10.40 -11.84
CA PRO A 81 0.04 10.51 -12.20
C PRO A 81 -0.55 9.24 -12.84
N ILE A 82 0.28 8.41 -13.49
CA ILE A 82 -0.13 7.21 -14.22
C ILE A 82 0.18 5.90 -13.48
N THR A 83 0.94 5.97 -12.39
CA THR A 83 1.39 4.79 -11.64
C THR A 83 0.52 4.60 -10.41
N LYS A 84 0.57 3.40 -9.83
CA LYS A 84 0.00 3.04 -8.54
C LYS A 84 0.97 2.14 -7.78
N ASP A 85 0.79 2.03 -6.47
CA ASP A 85 1.55 1.16 -5.58
C ASP A 85 3.07 1.39 -5.67
N VAL A 86 3.50 2.68 -5.68
CA VAL A 86 4.92 3.07 -5.75
C VAL A 86 5.61 2.82 -4.41
N PHE A 87 5.90 1.55 -4.15
CA PHE A 87 6.41 1.06 -2.86
C PHE A 87 7.69 1.77 -2.40
N SER A 88 8.60 2.05 -3.34
CA SER A 88 9.89 2.67 -3.04
C SER A 88 9.80 4.09 -2.47
N GLU A 89 8.67 4.76 -2.71
CA GLU A 89 8.47 6.13 -2.25
C GLU A 89 7.83 6.21 -0.86
N ILE A 90 7.28 5.12 -0.31
CA ILE A 90 6.54 5.17 0.97
C ILE A 90 7.42 5.69 2.11
N ILE A 91 8.52 4.99 2.41
CA ILE A 91 9.41 5.38 3.53
C ILE A 91 10.01 6.77 3.34
N PRO A 92 10.62 7.12 2.18
CA PRO A 92 11.14 8.46 1.97
C PRO A 92 10.09 9.58 2.10
N SER A 93 8.85 9.33 1.66
CA SER A 93 7.77 10.33 1.76
C SER A 93 7.35 10.58 3.21
N ILE A 94 7.29 9.50 4.01
CA ILE A 94 6.98 9.58 5.44
C ILE A 94 8.04 10.38 6.16
N LEU A 95 9.32 10.06 5.92
CA LEU A 95 10.45 10.73 6.57
C LEU A 95 10.61 12.20 6.17
N ASP A 96 10.27 12.55 4.92
CA ASP A 96 10.26 13.94 4.48
C ASP A 96 8.97 14.69 4.91
N GLY A 97 7.94 13.96 5.36
CA GLY A 97 6.63 14.52 5.68
C GLY A 97 5.92 15.16 4.48
N TYR A 98 6.20 14.68 3.26
CA TYR A 98 5.63 15.22 2.01
C TYR A 98 4.84 14.14 1.27
N PRO A 99 3.59 14.40 0.85
CA PRO A 99 2.85 15.68 0.92
C PRO A 99 2.29 16.03 2.31
N TYR A 100 2.32 15.09 3.25
CA TYR A 100 1.91 15.26 4.65
C TYR A 100 2.66 14.26 5.53
N LYS A 101 2.63 14.47 6.86
CA LYS A 101 3.21 13.54 7.83
C LYS A 101 2.28 12.35 8.09
N ALA A 102 2.84 11.15 8.17
CA ALA A 102 2.10 9.95 8.55
C ALA A 102 2.17 9.75 10.07
N ASP A 103 1.01 9.55 10.69
CA ASP A 103 0.94 9.24 12.13
C ASP A 103 1.05 7.73 12.40
N ILE A 104 0.56 6.92 11.46
CA ILE A 104 0.53 5.46 11.58
C ILE A 104 1.06 4.86 10.28
N LEU A 105 2.08 4.02 10.41
CA LEU A 105 2.56 3.16 9.33
C LEU A 105 2.19 1.72 9.67
N LEU A 106 1.30 1.14 8.86
CA LEU A 106 0.96 -0.28 8.93
C LEU A 106 1.50 -0.98 7.71
N TRP A 107 2.25 -2.06 7.91
CA TRP A 107 2.60 -2.98 6.84
C TRP A 107 2.05 -4.39 7.11
N HIS A 108 1.75 -5.10 6.04
CA HIS A 108 1.16 -6.42 6.08
C HIS A 108 1.90 -7.33 5.12
N MET A 109 2.49 -8.40 5.66
CA MET A 109 3.23 -9.42 4.93
C MET A 109 4.32 -8.83 4.01
N CYS A 110 5.08 -7.84 4.50
CA CYS A 110 6.13 -7.21 3.69
C CYS A 110 7.35 -6.77 4.51
N THR A 111 8.50 -6.68 3.82
CA THR A 111 9.81 -6.36 4.41
C THR A 111 10.42 -5.11 3.77
N PRO A 112 9.87 -3.91 3.99
CA PRO A 112 10.26 -2.71 3.25
C PRO A 112 11.69 -2.24 3.51
N LEU A 113 12.31 -2.60 4.65
CA LEU A 113 13.70 -2.25 4.95
C LEU A 113 14.69 -3.13 4.18
N TYR A 114 14.31 -4.34 3.79
CA TYR A 114 15.13 -5.23 2.96
C TYR A 114 14.81 -5.13 1.46
N SER A 115 13.51 -5.10 1.11
CA SER A 115 13.06 -5.24 -0.28
C SER A 115 13.14 -3.94 -1.11
N THR A 116 13.20 -2.78 -0.46
CA THR A 116 13.28 -1.49 -1.16
C THR A 116 14.73 -1.02 -1.26
N PRO A 117 15.17 -0.51 -2.42
CA PRO A 117 16.49 0.08 -2.54
C PRO A 117 16.71 1.23 -1.55
N SER A 118 17.88 1.25 -0.90
CA SER A 118 18.32 2.31 0.02
C SER A 118 17.55 2.48 1.34
N THR A 119 16.51 1.69 1.62
CA THR A 119 15.76 1.80 2.89
C THR A 119 16.40 1.05 4.05
N GLY A 120 17.18 0.00 3.77
CA GLY A 120 17.91 -0.79 4.79
C GLY A 120 19.18 -0.13 5.34
N ARG A 121 19.32 1.19 5.21
CA ARG A 121 20.46 1.93 5.78
C ARG A 121 20.19 2.22 7.25
N ASP A 122 21.20 2.09 8.11
CA ASP A 122 21.08 2.33 9.55
C ASP A 122 20.46 3.69 9.89
N GLU A 123 20.77 4.73 9.12
CA GLU A 123 20.19 6.08 9.28
C GLU A 123 18.67 6.10 9.06
N ILE A 124 18.17 5.34 8.08
CA ILE A 124 16.74 5.25 7.77
C ILE A 124 16.03 4.39 8.80
N ILE A 125 16.66 3.28 9.21
CA ILE A 125 16.15 2.41 10.27
C ILE A 125 16.04 3.19 11.59
N ALA A 126 17.05 4.00 11.94
CA ALA A 126 17.02 4.83 13.14
C ALA A 126 15.91 5.88 13.09
N LYS A 127 15.68 6.52 11.92
CA LYS A 127 14.60 7.50 11.75
C LYS A 127 13.21 6.88 11.79
N ILE A 128 13.00 5.75 11.12
CA ILE A 128 11.68 5.12 11.09
C ILE A 128 11.31 4.51 12.45
N SER A 129 12.31 4.15 13.25
CA SER A 129 12.14 3.71 14.64
C SER A 129 12.00 4.86 15.63
N ASP A 130 12.09 6.13 15.20
CA ASP A 130 11.87 7.29 16.06
C ASP A 130 10.36 7.63 16.10
N PRO A 131 9.70 7.55 17.28
CA PRO A 131 8.28 7.91 17.43
C PRO A 131 7.96 9.37 17.07
N LYS A 132 8.97 10.24 16.92
CA LYS A 132 8.78 11.61 16.44
C LYS A 132 8.56 11.70 14.94
N GLU A 133 9.13 10.76 14.17
CA GLU A 133 8.97 10.71 12.72
C GLU A 133 7.76 9.85 12.35
N VAL A 134 7.65 8.66 12.95
CA VAL A 134 6.50 7.76 12.79
C VAL A 134 5.95 7.41 14.17
N PRO A 135 4.86 8.07 14.62
CA PRO A 135 4.32 7.85 15.96
C PRO A 135 3.86 6.42 16.28
N LEU A 136 3.48 5.65 15.27
CA LEU A 136 3.03 4.27 15.46
C LEU A 136 3.37 3.40 14.24
N LEU A 137 4.24 2.42 14.45
CA LEU A 137 4.60 1.39 13.47
C LEU A 137 3.97 0.05 13.84
N ILE A 138 3.08 -0.46 12.98
CA ILE A 138 2.42 -1.75 13.16
C ILE A 138 2.82 -2.70 12.03
N ALA A 139 3.25 -3.90 12.42
CA ALA A 139 3.54 -4.99 11.51
C ALA A 139 2.50 -6.10 11.62
N SER A 140 2.00 -6.62 10.50
CA SER A 140 1.32 -7.92 10.44
C SER A 140 2.20 -8.89 9.64
N ASP A 141 2.72 -9.93 10.28
CA ASP A 141 3.56 -10.93 9.64
C ASP A 141 3.37 -12.32 10.27
N ILE A 142 3.67 -13.35 9.47
CA ILE A 142 3.70 -14.77 9.91
C ILE A 142 4.94 -15.10 10.76
N VAL A 143 6.01 -14.32 10.63
CA VAL A 143 7.27 -14.44 11.39
C VAL A 143 7.83 -13.05 11.66
N VAL A 144 8.63 -12.89 12.71
CA VAL A 144 9.33 -11.62 12.96
C VAL A 144 10.46 -11.46 11.93
N GLY A 145 10.18 -10.68 10.87
CA GLY A 145 11.13 -10.38 9.80
C GLY A 145 12.13 -9.27 10.15
N ASP A 146 13.03 -8.96 9.20
CA ASP A 146 14.02 -7.89 9.32
C ASP A 146 13.38 -6.52 9.60
N SER A 147 12.25 -6.25 8.93
CA SER A 147 11.58 -4.96 9.04
C SER A 147 10.69 -4.93 10.28
N SER A 148 9.93 -5.99 10.52
CA SER A 148 8.98 -6.12 11.64
C SER A 148 9.65 -6.18 13.00
N ALA A 149 10.95 -6.51 13.05
CA ALA A 149 11.75 -6.39 14.27
C ALA A 149 11.81 -4.96 14.85
N TYR A 150 11.54 -3.94 14.02
CA TYR A 150 11.55 -2.53 14.43
C TYR A 150 10.16 -1.96 14.72
N ALA A 151 9.09 -2.76 14.61
CA ALA A 151 7.72 -2.30 14.85
C ALA A 151 7.39 -2.15 16.34
N ASP A 152 6.53 -1.18 16.66
CA ASP A 152 6.01 -1.01 18.02
C ASP A 152 5.08 -2.16 18.40
N TYR A 153 4.29 -2.64 17.44
CA TYR A 153 3.38 -3.78 17.59
C TYR A 153 3.50 -4.73 16.41
N ILE A 154 3.58 -6.03 16.73
CA ILE A 154 3.50 -7.11 15.75
C ILE A 154 2.20 -7.88 15.99
N ILE A 155 1.35 -7.88 14.97
CA ILE A 155 0.13 -8.69 14.90
C ILE A 155 0.50 -10.00 14.20
N PRO A 156 0.37 -11.16 14.87
CA PRO A 156 0.70 -12.43 14.24
C PRO A 156 -0.35 -12.77 13.17
N ASP A 157 0.13 -13.07 11.97
CA ASP A 157 -0.72 -13.41 10.82
C ASP A 157 -0.74 -14.92 10.52
N LEU A 158 -1.72 -15.34 9.71
CA LEU A 158 -1.89 -16.73 9.29
C LEU A 158 -1.03 -17.06 8.07
N MET A 159 -0.49 -18.27 8.02
CA MET A 159 0.19 -18.72 6.79
C MET A 159 -0.82 -19.15 5.72
N TYR A 160 -0.34 -19.29 4.48
CA TYR A 160 -1.21 -19.56 3.34
C TYR A 160 -2.03 -20.86 3.42
N LEU A 161 -1.62 -21.83 4.25
CA LEU A 161 -2.37 -23.07 4.51
C LEU A 161 -3.47 -22.92 5.57
N GLU A 162 -3.48 -21.81 6.30
CA GLU A 162 -4.38 -21.55 7.43
C GLU A 162 -5.45 -20.50 7.09
N GLN A 163 -5.37 -19.86 5.92
CA GLN A 163 -6.28 -18.81 5.49
C GLN A 163 -7.29 -19.29 4.44
N TYR A 164 -8.45 -18.63 4.41
CA TYR A 164 -9.42 -18.75 3.33
C TYR A 164 -9.01 -17.85 2.17
N VAL A 165 -8.90 -18.40 0.96
CA VAL A 165 -8.53 -17.63 -0.23
C VAL A 165 -9.77 -17.26 -1.04
N HIS A 166 -9.87 -16.00 -1.43
CA HIS A 166 -10.86 -15.51 -2.38
C HIS A 166 -10.23 -15.44 -3.79
N HIS A 167 -10.77 -16.20 -4.74
CA HIS A 167 -10.44 -16.03 -6.15
C HIS A 167 -11.47 -15.08 -6.78
N GLN A 168 -11.01 -13.91 -7.25
CA GLN A 168 -11.76 -13.04 -8.17
C GLN A 168 -11.46 -13.40 -9.61
#